data_AF-A0A962ETG0-F1
#
_entry.id   AF-A0A962ETG0-F1
#
_cell.length_a   1.000
_cell.length_b   1.000
_cell.length_c   1.000
_cell.angle_alpha   90.00
_cell.angle_beta   90.00
_cell.angle_gamma   90.00
#
_symmetry.space_group_name_H-M   'P 1'
#
loop_
_entity.id
_entity.type
_entity.pdbx_description
1 polymer ?
#
loop_
_entity_poly.entity_id
_entity_poly.type
_entity_poly.pdbx_seq_one_letter_code
_entity_poly.pdbx_strand_id
1 'polypeptide(L)'
;MEKTILGRSVTGADRDLTSGSFALRGRRHTRWREWLLRFVGLAFVLSAIINTFGLGENIPQIFAAMAEANKQTRMDGISALIASHHLPALLIATSFMFVTGVTEILALPIATMAAIGQVVLMLVYVTLLHRAFPEIILTDGLLMLAIAIALIGPKKDLTR
;
A
#
# COMPACT_ATOMS: atom_id res chain seq x y z
N MET A 1 -45.60 53.35 -40.56
CA MET A 1 -46.36 52.19 -40.05
C MET A 1 -45.39 51.30 -39.30
N GLU A 2 -45.31 51.53 -38.00
CA GLU A 2 -44.50 50.79 -37.03
C GLU A 2 -45.26 49.53 -36.60
N LYS A 3 -44.62 48.36 -36.65
CA LYS A 3 -45.12 47.15 -35.97
C LYS A 3 -44.09 46.72 -34.94
N THR A 4 -44.30 47.22 -33.73
CA THR A 4 -43.72 46.71 -32.49
C THR A 4 -44.54 45.49 -32.09
N ILE A 5 -43.97 44.28 -32.25
CA ILE A 5 -44.49 43.06 -31.64
C ILE A 5 -43.49 42.63 -30.56
N LEU A 6 -44.00 42.66 -29.34
CA LEU A 6 -43.41 42.28 -28.07
C LEU A 6 -42.67 40.93 -28.09
N GLY A 7 -41.50 40.91 -27.46
CA GLY A 7 -41.27 39.98 -26.35
C GLY A 7 -40.28 38.84 -26.58
N ARG A 8 -39.13 38.94 -25.90
CA ARG A 8 -38.14 37.88 -25.57
C ARG A 8 -37.32 37.32 -26.74
N SER A 9 -36.09 37.82 -26.86
CA SER A 9 -34.98 36.96 -27.31
C SER A 9 -34.76 35.89 -26.24
N VAL A 10 -34.97 34.63 -26.61
CA VAL A 10 -34.58 33.47 -25.80
C VAL A 10 -33.06 33.41 -25.84
N THR A 11 -32.44 34.03 -24.84
CA THR A 11 -31.07 33.79 -24.41
C THR A 11 -30.96 32.37 -23.86
N GLY A 12 -29.83 31.72 -24.14
CA GLY A 12 -29.65 30.26 -24.09
C GLY A 12 -29.91 29.59 -22.75
N ALA A 13 -30.40 28.35 -22.82
CA ALA A 13 -30.40 27.42 -21.68
C ALA A 13 -30.74 25.98 -22.10
N ASP A 14 -30.18 25.43 -23.19
CA ASP A 14 -30.51 24.04 -23.59
C ASP A 14 -29.34 23.22 -24.17
N ARG A 15 -28.11 23.56 -23.76
CA ARG A 15 -26.93 22.72 -23.97
C ARG A 15 -26.11 22.71 -22.70
N ASP A 16 -26.32 21.72 -21.82
CA ASP A 16 -25.27 21.15 -20.94
C ASP A 16 -25.78 20.21 -19.83
N LEU A 17 -27.00 19.67 -19.91
CA LEU A 17 -27.47 18.69 -18.89
C LEU A 17 -26.91 17.27 -19.09
N THR A 18 -26.15 17.00 -20.14
CA THR A 18 -25.53 15.68 -20.41
C THR A 18 -24.06 15.59 -19.99
N SER A 19 -23.39 16.69 -19.63
CA SER A 19 -21.97 16.69 -19.22
C SER A 19 -21.77 16.35 -17.73
N GLY A 20 -22.78 16.52 -16.88
CA GLY A 20 -22.69 16.28 -15.44
C GLY A 20 -22.63 14.81 -15.02
N SER A 21 -23.25 13.90 -15.78
CA SER A 21 -23.34 12.47 -15.44
C SER A 21 -22.04 11.70 -15.72
N PHE A 22 -21.25 12.13 -16.71
CA PHE A 22 -19.94 11.54 -17.01
C PHE A 22 -18.84 11.98 -16.02
N ALA A 23 -18.90 13.22 -15.52
CA ALA A 23 -17.93 13.73 -14.54
C ALA A 23 -18.02 13.01 -13.17
N LEU A 24 -19.22 12.59 -12.75
CA LEU A 24 -19.45 11.88 -11.49
C LEU A 24 -19.02 10.40 -11.54
N ARG A 25 -19.12 9.75 -12.70
CA ARG A 25 -18.65 8.35 -12.87
C ARG A 25 -17.12 8.27 -12.83
N GLY A 26 -16.44 9.37 -13.19
CA GLY A 26 -14.98 9.47 -13.19
C GLY A 26 -14.30 9.58 -11.82
N ARG A 27 -14.99 10.04 -10.77
CA ARG A 27 -14.40 10.19 -9.41
C ARG A 27 -14.51 8.94 -8.53
N ARG A 28 -15.35 7.98 -8.90
CA ARG A 28 -15.61 6.78 -8.08
C ARG A 28 -14.48 5.75 -8.18
N HIS A 29 -13.77 5.70 -9.31
CA HIS A 29 -12.69 4.73 -9.56
C HIS A 29 -11.33 5.05 -8.92
N THR A 30 -11.09 6.28 -8.44
CA THR A 30 -9.82 6.60 -7.73
C THR A 30 -9.92 6.37 -6.22
N ARG A 31 -11.12 6.49 -5.65
CA ARG A 31 -11.35 6.39 -4.20
C ARG A 31 -11.06 5.01 -3.63
N TRP A 32 -11.37 3.93 -4.35
CA TRP A 32 -11.15 2.57 -3.84
C TRP A 32 -9.65 2.22 -3.75
N ARG A 33 -8.83 2.70 -4.70
CA ARG A 33 -7.37 2.47 -4.69
C ARG A 33 -6.72 3.19 -3.53
N GLU A 34 -7.05 4.47 -3.35
CA GLU A 34 -6.57 5.26 -2.22
C GLU A 34 -7.00 4.64 -0.89
N TRP A 35 -8.24 4.18 -0.80
CA TRP A 35 -8.73 3.49 0.40
C TRP A 35 -7.95 2.21 0.68
N LEU A 36 -7.68 1.39 -0.36
CA LEU A 36 -6.93 0.15 -0.22
C LEU A 36 -5.48 0.39 0.23
N LEU A 37 -4.79 1.37 -0.37
CA LEU A 37 -3.42 1.74 0.05
C LEU A 37 -3.40 2.28 1.48
N ARG A 38 -4.39 3.09 1.87
CA ARG A 38 -4.49 3.57 3.27
C ARG A 38 -4.74 2.43 4.25
N PHE A 39 -5.55 1.44 3.86
CA PHE A 39 -5.83 0.27 4.68
C PHE A 39 -4.56 -0.59 4.87
N VAL A 40 -3.83 -0.86 3.78
CA VAL A 40 -2.54 -1.57 3.84
C VAL A 40 -1.53 -0.78 4.67
N GLY A 41 -1.40 0.52 4.43
CA GLY A 41 -0.50 1.39 5.19
C GLY A 41 -0.83 1.41 6.69
N LEU A 42 -2.12 1.39 7.05
CA LEU A 42 -2.56 1.25 8.44
C LEU A 42 -2.12 -0.10 9.03
N ALA A 43 -2.29 -1.20 8.31
CA ALA A 43 -1.82 -2.52 8.75
C ALA A 43 -0.29 -2.52 9.00
N PHE A 44 0.47 -1.86 8.12
CA PHE A 44 1.93 -1.71 8.28
C PHE A 44 2.33 -0.90 9.50
N VAL A 45 1.67 0.24 9.73
CA VAL A 45 1.91 1.07 10.92
C VAL A 45 1.59 0.29 12.20
N LEU A 46 0.45 -0.42 12.23
CA LEU A 46 0.06 -1.22 13.38
C LEU A 46 1.07 -2.34 13.63
N SER A 47 1.50 -3.05 12.59
CA SER A 47 2.51 -4.11 12.71
C SER A 47 3.84 -3.55 13.20
N ALA A 48 4.28 -2.40 12.70
CA ALA A 48 5.49 -1.73 13.18
C ALA A 48 5.42 -1.40 14.68
N ILE A 49 4.28 -0.88 15.15
CA ILE A 49 4.06 -0.57 16.57
C ILE A 49 4.10 -1.86 17.40
N ILE A 50 3.32 -2.87 17.02
CA ILE A 50 3.23 -4.15 17.73
C ILE A 50 4.63 -4.79 17.88
N ASN A 51 5.41 -4.81 16.80
CA ASN A 51 6.74 -5.41 16.78
C ASN A 51 7.77 -4.59 17.57
N THR A 52 7.70 -3.26 17.52
CA THR A 52 8.64 -2.38 18.24
C THR A 52 8.46 -2.47 19.76
N PHE A 53 7.20 -2.60 20.22
CA PHE A 53 6.89 -2.68 21.64
C PHE A 53 6.84 -4.13 22.17
N GLY A 54 7.11 -5.14 21.33
CA GLY A 54 7.05 -6.54 21.72
C GLY A 54 5.65 -6.99 22.19
N LEU A 55 4.60 -6.36 21.67
CA LEU A 55 3.20 -6.67 22.02
C LEU A 55 2.67 -7.89 21.26
N GLY A 56 3.40 -8.36 20.27
CA GLY A 56 3.05 -9.49 19.42
C GLY A 56 3.97 -10.68 19.64
N GLU A 57 4.61 -11.14 18.58
CA GLU A 57 5.45 -12.33 18.58
C GLU A 57 6.84 -12.08 19.17
N ASN A 58 7.48 -13.14 19.66
CA ASN A 58 8.86 -13.08 20.15
C ASN A 58 9.83 -13.02 18.95
N ILE A 59 10.11 -11.81 18.46
CA ILE A 59 10.97 -11.59 17.29
C ILE A 59 12.36 -12.25 17.41
N PRO A 60 13.08 -12.15 18.55
CA PRO A 60 14.33 -12.88 18.72
C PRO A 60 14.20 -14.39 18.46
N GLN A 61 13.12 -15.01 18.95
CA GLN A 61 12.86 -16.43 18.74
C GLN A 61 12.52 -16.74 17.28
N ILE A 62 11.75 -15.87 16.61
CA ILE A 62 11.44 -16.01 15.18
C ILE A 62 12.71 -15.96 14.34
N PHE A 63 13.61 -15.01 14.62
CA PHE A 63 14.87 -14.91 13.88
C PHE A 63 15.80 -16.09 14.14
N ALA A 64 15.81 -16.63 15.37
CA ALA A 64 16.54 -17.86 15.67
C ALA A 64 15.97 -19.07 14.89
N ALA A 65 14.64 -19.23 14.87
CA ALA A 65 13.97 -20.29 14.11
C ALA A 65 14.22 -20.15 12.60
N MET A 66 14.19 -18.91 12.08
CA MET A 66 14.54 -18.59 10.71
C MET A 66 15.98 -18.97 10.36
N ALA A 67 16.96 -18.66 11.22
CA ALA A 67 18.35 -19.05 11.02
C ALA A 67 18.51 -20.57 11.02
N GLU A 68 17.85 -21.26 11.94
CA GLU A 68 17.86 -22.73 11.99
C GLU A 68 17.30 -23.35 10.71
N ALA A 69 16.13 -22.89 10.25
CA ALA A 69 15.47 -23.42 9.05
C ALA A 69 16.23 -23.15 7.74
N ASN A 70 17.14 -22.17 7.76
CA ASN A 70 17.97 -21.79 6.61
C ASN A 70 19.40 -22.33 6.67
N LYS A 71 19.75 -23.16 7.65
CA LYS A 71 21.04 -23.84 7.69
C LYS A 71 21.30 -24.62 6.40
N GLN A 72 22.54 -24.58 5.92
CA GLN A 72 22.97 -25.26 4.69
C GLN A 72 22.28 -24.76 3.41
N THR A 73 21.64 -23.59 3.45
CA THR A 73 21.07 -22.93 2.27
C THR A 73 21.92 -21.75 1.83
N ARG A 74 21.58 -21.16 0.68
CA ARG A 74 22.18 -19.89 0.24
C ARG A 74 21.86 -18.71 1.17
N MET A 75 20.84 -18.84 2.03
CA MET A 75 20.42 -17.80 2.97
C MET A 75 21.05 -17.93 4.35
N ASP A 76 21.79 -19.01 4.63
CA ASP A 76 22.36 -19.33 5.95
C ASP A 76 23.11 -18.13 6.56
N GLY A 77 24.04 -17.54 5.81
CA GLY A 77 24.82 -16.40 6.28
C GLY A 77 23.98 -15.15 6.59
N ILE A 78 22.97 -14.85 5.77
CA ILE A 78 22.09 -13.69 5.99
C ILE A 78 21.18 -13.94 7.19
N SER A 79 20.57 -15.12 7.28
CA SER A 79 19.69 -15.49 8.37
C SER A 79 20.44 -15.54 9.72
N ALA A 80 21.68 -16.03 9.74
CA ALA A 80 22.55 -16.01 10.93
C ALA A 80 22.97 -14.59 11.34
N LEU A 81 23.26 -13.72 10.37
CA LEU A 81 23.56 -12.31 10.64
C LEU A 81 22.36 -11.59 11.26
N ILE A 82 21.16 -11.82 10.73
CA ILE A 82 19.91 -11.26 11.25
C ILE A 82 19.61 -11.78 12.66
N ALA A 83 19.79 -13.08 12.91
CA ALA A 83 19.57 -13.67 14.24
C ALA A 83 20.54 -13.11 15.29
N SER A 84 21.83 -12.97 14.94
CA SER A 84 22.85 -12.40 15.83
C SER A 84 22.65 -10.89 16.08
N HIS A 85 22.10 -10.16 15.12
CA HIS A 85 21.83 -8.72 15.20
C HIS A 85 20.32 -8.43 15.15
N HIS A 86 19.54 -9.20 15.91
CA HIS A 86 18.08 -9.14 15.86
C HIS A 86 17.51 -7.76 16.18
N LEU A 87 18.11 -7.03 17.13
CA LEU A 87 17.63 -5.71 17.53
C LEU A 87 17.81 -4.66 16.41
N PRO A 88 19.01 -4.48 15.80
CA PRO A 88 19.16 -3.63 14.61
C PRO A 88 18.25 -4.04 13.45
N ALA A 89 18.14 -5.35 13.15
CA ALA A 89 17.30 -5.83 12.06
C ALA A 89 15.82 -5.50 12.28
N LEU A 90 15.34 -5.72 13.51
CA LEU A 90 13.99 -5.35 13.91
C LEU A 90 13.74 -3.85 13.74
N LEU A 91 14.64 -3.01 14.26
CA LEU A 91 14.50 -1.55 14.17
C LEU A 91 14.47 -1.06 12.72
N ILE A 92 15.32 -1.60 11.85
CA ILE A 92 15.34 -1.25 10.42
C ILE A 92 13.99 -1.61 9.79
N ALA A 93 13.51 -2.83 10.03
CA ALA A 93 12.28 -3.30 9.43
C ALA A 93 11.06 -2.53 9.95
N THR A 94 10.92 -2.35 11.26
CA THR A 94 9.77 -1.62 11.83
C THR A 94 9.79 -0.15 11.46
N SER A 95 10.96 0.49 11.43
CA SER A 95 11.07 1.87 10.95
C SER A 95 10.63 2.01 9.50
N PHE A 96 11.06 1.08 8.64
CA PHE A 96 10.67 1.06 7.24
C PHE A 96 9.15 0.86 7.08
N MET A 97 8.58 -0.11 7.80
CA MET A 97 7.14 -0.37 7.80
C MET A 97 6.33 0.84 8.27
N PHE A 98 6.79 1.50 9.34
CA PHE A 98 6.15 2.69 9.87
C PHE A 98 6.18 3.85 8.86
N VAL A 99 7.36 4.17 8.32
CA VAL A 99 7.52 5.29 7.37
C VAL A 99 6.71 5.05 6.10
N THR A 100 6.77 3.85 5.52
CA THR A 100 6.01 3.52 4.31
C THR A 100 4.50 3.54 4.58
N GLY A 101 4.05 2.97 5.70
CA GLY A 101 2.63 2.96 6.05
C GLY A 101 2.06 4.36 6.33
N VAL A 102 2.79 5.22 7.04
CA VAL A 102 2.40 6.63 7.24
C VAL A 102 2.31 7.36 5.89
N THR A 103 3.27 7.12 4.99
CA THR A 103 3.30 7.74 3.66
C THR A 103 2.03 7.40 2.85
N GLU A 104 1.55 6.16 2.94
CA GLU A 104 0.32 5.72 2.27
C GLU A 104 -0.95 6.27 2.94
N ILE A 105 -1.00 6.27 4.28
CA ILE A 105 -2.12 6.84 5.05
C ILE A 105 -2.35 8.31 4.69
N LEU A 106 -1.27 9.08 4.63
CA LEU A 106 -1.29 10.51 4.29
C LEU A 106 -1.49 10.76 2.80
N ALA A 107 -1.54 9.71 1.97
CA ALA A 107 -1.67 9.79 0.52
C ALA A 107 -0.65 10.75 -0.11
N LEU A 108 0.61 10.69 0.34
CA LEU A 108 1.67 11.55 -0.19
C LEU A 108 1.96 11.21 -1.67
N PRO A 109 2.54 12.15 -2.45
CA PRO A 109 2.91 11.90 -3.86
C PRO A 109 3.78 10.66 -4.06
N ILE A 110 4.56 10.31 -3.04
CA ILE A 110 5.47 9.16 -3.00
C ILE A 110 4.82 7.86 -2.50
N ALA A 111 3.51 7.83 -2.22
CA ALA A 111 2.81 6.64 -1.70
C ALA A 111 2.94 5.42 -2.63
N THR A 112 3.02 5.64 -3.94
CA THR A 112 3.28 4.54 -4.89
C THR A 112 4.67 3.92 -4.69
N MET A 113 5.69 4.75 -4.40
CA MET A 113 7.04 4.25 -4.10
C MET A 113 7.08 3.55 -2.74
N ALA A 114 6.34 4.05 -1.74
CA ALA A 114 6.19 3.40 -0.45
C ALA A 114 5.58 1.99 -0.59
N ALA A 115 4.50 1.86 -1.36
CA ALA A 115 3.85 0.58 -1.65
C ALA A 115 4.80 -0.43 -2.32
N ILE A 116 5.60 0.01 -3.29
CA ILE A 116 6.64 -0.83 -3.91
C ILE A 116 7.67 -1.26 -2.87
N GLY A 117 8.09 -0.34 -2.00
CA GLY A 117 9.00 -0.64 -0.90
C GLY A 117 8.45 -1.71 0.04
N GLN A 118 7.17 -1.64 0.41
CA GLN A 118 6.51 -2.67 1.23
C GLN A 118 6.50 -4.03 0.55
N VAL A 119 6.21 -4.10 -0.76
CA VAL A 119 6.26 -5.36 -1.51
C VAL A 119 7.67 -5.95 -1.49
N VAL A 120 8.71 -5.14 -1.67
CA VAL A 120 10.10 -5.60 -1.58
C VAL A 120 10.40 -6.15 -0.19
N LEU A 121 9.96 -5.45 0.87
CA LEU A 121 10.15 -5.91 2.25
C LEU A 121 9.45 -7.26 2.51
N MET A 122 8.19 -7.41 2.07
CA MET A 122 7.45 -8.67 2.18
C MET A 122 8.15 -9.81 1.42
N LEU A 123 8.66 -9.55 0.21
CA LEU A 123 9.41 -10.55 -0.55
C LEU A 123 10.66 -11.02 0.19
N VAL A 124 11.39 -10.10 0.83
CA VAL A 124 12.54 -10.44 1.68
C VAL A 124 12.09 -11.31 2.85
N TYR A 125 11.01 -10.93 3.54
CA TYR A 125 10.48 -11.71 4.66
C TYR A 125 10.02 -13.10 4.26
N VAL A 126 9.21 -13.23 3.21
CA VAL A 126 8.77 -14.52 2.67
C VAL A 126 9.99 -15.37 2.30
N THR A 127 10.97 -14.81 1.60
CA THR A 127 12.18 -15.55 1.19
C THR A 127 12.95 -16.09 2.40
N LEU A 128 13.07 -15.31 3.46
CA LEU A 128 13.80 -15.71 4.67
C LEU A 128 12.99 -16.63 5.58
N LEU A 129 11.70 -16.37 5.77
CA LEU A 129 10.89 -17.00 6.82
C LEU A 129 10.03 -18.16 6.33
N HIS A 130 9.74 -18.31 5.03
CA HIS A 130 8.79 -19.33 4.54
C HIS A 130 9.12 -20.77 4.98
N ARG A 131 10.40 -21.07 5.22
CA ARG A 131 10.82 -22.40 5.68
C ARG A 131 10.50 -22.65 7.14
N ALA A 132 10.56 -21.61 7.97
CA ALA A 132 10.25 -21.69 9.40
C ALA A 132 8.74 -21.53 9.65
N PHE A 133 8.09 -20.64 8.89
CA PHE A 133 6.69 -20.26 9.06
C PHE A 133 6.01 -20.15 7.68
N PRO A 134 5.45 -21.25 7.15
CA PRO A 134 4.85 -21.26 5.83
C PRO A 134 3.59 -20.39 5.73
N GLU A 135 2.88 -20.17 6.85
CA GLU A 135 1.75 -19.24 6.96
C GLU A 135 2.08 -17.81 6.47
N ILE A 136 3.34 -17.37 6.56
CA ILE A 136 3.77 -16.04 6.08
C ILE A 136 3.56 -15.89 4.57
N ILE A 137 3.67 -16.97 3.79
CA ILE A 137 3.40 -16.93 2.35
C ILE A 137 1.95 -16.50 2.10
N LEU A 138 1.01 -16.95 2.93
CA LEU A 138 -0.40 -16.65 2.76
C LEU A 138 -0.70 -15.20 3.18
N THR A 139 -0.25 -14.77 4.37
CA THR A 139 -0.52 -13.43 4.87
C THR A 139 0.14 -12.35 4.02
N ASP A 140 1.44 -12.48 3.76
CA ASP A 140 2.19 -11.50 2.97
C ASP A 140 1.81 -11.59 1.49
N GLY A 141 1.51 -12.79 0.99
CA GLY A 141 1.00 -13.00 -0.36
C GLY A 141 -0.31 -12.26 -0.63
N LEU A 142 -1.26 -12.31 0.31
CA LEU A 142 -2.52 -11.57 0.20
C LEU A 142 -2.31 -10.06 0.23
N LEU A 143 -1.42 -9.55 1.08
CA LEU A 143 -1.08 -8.13 1.13
C LEU A 143 -0.37 -7.66 -0.14
N MET A 144 0.61 -8.42 -0.64
CA MET A 144 1.26 -8.14 -1.93
C MET A 144 0.25 -8.10 -3.07
N LEU A 145 -0.70 -9.03 -3.10
CA LEU A 145 -1.76 -9.04 -4.11
C LEU A 145 -2.66 -7.80 -4.00
N ALA A 146 -3.04 -7.40 -2.78
CA ALA A 146 -3.83 -6.19 -2.56
C ALA A 146 -3.08 -4.94 -3.06
N ILE A 147 -1.78 -4.82 -2.76
CA ILE A 147 -0.93 -3.73 -3.29
C ILE A 147 -0.85 -3.80 -4.80
N ALA A 148 -0.62 -4.97 -5.40
CA ALA A 148 -0.51 -5.14 -6.85
C ALA A 148 -1.80 -4.69 -7.56
N ILE A 149 -2.97 -5.10 -7.05
CA ILE A 149 -4.27 -4.67 -7.56
C ILE A 149 -4.42 -3.14 -7.44
N ALA A 150 -4.01 -2.57 -6.31
CA ALA A 150 -4.00 -1.12 -6.13
C ALA A 150 -3.12 -0.44 -7.19
N LEU A 151 -1.89 -0.92 -7.40
CA LEU A 151 -0.91 -0.31 -8.31
C LEU A 151 -1.28 -0.43 -9.80
N ILE A 152 -1.90 -1.54 -10.21
CA ILE A 152 -2.31 -1.80 -11.60
C ILE A 152 -3.61 -1.06 -11.95
N GLY A 153 -4.43 -0.71 -10.96
CA GLY A 153 -5.69 0.00 -11.16
C GLY A 153 -5.52 1.27 -12.03
N PRO A 154 -6.49 1.57 -12.93
CA PRO A 154 -6.33 2.58 -13.97
C PRO A 154 -5.84 3.91 -13.40
N LYS A 155 -4.63 4.31 -13.81
CA LYS A 155 -4.13 5.67 -13.58
C LYS A 155 -4.96 6.57 -14.48
N LYS A 156 -5.79 7.43 -13.89
CA LYS A 156 -6.26 8.58 -14.64
C LYS A 156 -5.07 9.49 -14.81
N ASP A 157 -4.63 9.64 -16.06
CA ASP A 157 -3.72 10.70 -16.46
C ASP A 157 -4.31 12.03 -16.02
N LEU A 158 -3.83 12.51 -14.88
CA LEU A 158 -3.96 13.90 -14.44
C LEU A 158 -2.89 14.71 -15.18
N THR A 159 -2.83 14.59 -16.51
CA THR A 159 -2.25 15.60 -17.37
C THR A 159 -3.33 16.63 -17.63
N ARG A 160 -3.43 17.61 -16.73
CA ARG A 160 -3.93 18.95 -17.02
C ARG A 160 -3.01 19.95 -16.34
#